data_AF-A0A2D4MHL1-F1
#
_entry.id   AF-A0A2D4MHL1-F1
#
_cell.length_a   1.000
_cell.length_b   1.000
_cell.length_c   1.000
_cell.angle_alpha   90.00
_cell.angle_beta   90.00
_cell.angle_gamma   90.00
#
_symmetry.space_group_name_H-M   'P 1'
#
loop_
_entity.id
_entity.type
_entity.pdbx_description
1 polymer ?
#
loop_
_entity_poly.entity_id
_entity_poly.type
_entity_poly.pdbx_seq_one_letter_code
_entity_poly.pdbx_strand_id
1 'polypeptide(L)'
;HFMDPPPEDNMLNSMYQLWILGALDNTGGLTSTGRLMVEFPLDPALSKMLIVSCDMGCSSEILLIVSMLSVPAIFYRPKGREEESDQVREKFAVPESDHLTYLNVYLQWKNNSYSTLWCNEHFIHAKAMRKVREVRAQLKDIMVQQHMSLASCGTDWDVV
;
A
#
# COMPACT_ATOMS: atom_id res chain seq x y z
N HIS A 1 -8.83 18.75 -23.04
CA HIS A 1 -10.24 19.17 -23.22
C HIS A 1 -11.11 18.04 -22.72
N PHE A 2 -11.81 18.23 -21.60
CA PHE A 2 -12.81 17.25 -21.14
C PHE A 2 -14.08 17.40 -21.99
N MET A 3 -14.80 16.31 -22.28
CA MET A 3 -16.11 16.41 -22.95
C MET A 3 -17.14 17.06 -22.02
N ASP A 4 -17.14 16.66 -20.75
CA ASP A 4 -17.83 17.35 -19.65
C ASP A 4 -16.79 17.74 -18.60
N PRO A 5 -16.51 19.04 -18.42
CA PRO A 5 -15.51 19.48 -17.44
C PRO A 5 -16.00 19.18 -16.02
N PRO A 6 -15.11 18.69 -15.13
CA PRO A 6 -15.45 18.54 -13.73
C PRO A 6 -15.72 19.92 -13.09
N PRO A 7 -16.48 19.98 -11.98
CA PRO A 7 -16.65 21.20 -11.21
C PRO A 7 -15.31 21.84 -10.85
N GLU A 8 -15.20 23.16 -10.95
CA GLU A 8 -13.97 23.90 -10.63
C GLU A 8 -13.52 23.64 -9.18
N ASP A 9 -14.46 23.57 -8.24
CA ASP A 9 -14.18 23.24 -6.84
C ASP A 9 -13.46 21.90 -6.68
N ASN A 10 -13.79 20.90 -7.49
CA ASN A 10 -13.11 19.60 -7.45
C ASN A 10 -11.67 19.69 -7.96
N MET A 11 -11.44 20.51 -8.99
CA MET A 11 -10.10 20.76 -9.50
C MET A 11 -9.25 21.50 -8.47
N LEU A 12 -9.80 22.56 -7.86
CA LEU A 12 -9.11 23.34 -6.82
C LEU A 12 -8.78 22.49 -5.59
N ASN A 13 -9.73 21.68 -5.12
CA ASN A 13 -9.50 20.75 -4.02
C ASN A 13 -8.40 19.74 -4.36
N SER A 14 -8.41 19.18 -5.58
CA SER A 14 -7.38 18.22 -6.01
C SER A 14 -5.99 18.86 -6.08
N MET A 15 -5.89 20.08 -6.62
CA MET A 15 -4.64 20.84 -6.64
C MET A 15 -4.13 21.14 -5.23
N TYR A 16 -5.04 21.52 -4.32
CA TYR A 16 -4.69 21.77 -2.92
C TYR A 16 -4.18 20.51 -2.21
N GLN A 17 -4.81 19.35 -2.43
CA GLN A 17 -4.32 18.08 -1.89
C GLN A 17 -2.92 17.72 -2.44
N LEU A 18 -2.69 17.90 -3.74
CA LEU A 18 -1.38 17.66 -4.35
C LEU A 18 -0.30 18.62 -3.82
N TRP A 19 -0.68 19.87 -3.53
CA TRP A 19 0.20 20.84 -2.88
C TRP A 19 0.54 20.43 -1.43
N ILE A 20 -0.43 20.00 -0.62
CA ILE A 20 -0.18 19.47 0.74
C ILE A 20 0.75 18.27 0.72
N LEU A 21 0.57 17.34 -0.22
CA LEU A 21 1.45 16.17 -0.39
C LEU A 21 2.87 16.56 -0.85
N GLY A 22 3.08 17.82 -1.22
CA GLY A 22 4.33 18.33 -1.76
C GLY A 22 4.58 17.89 -3.19
N ALA A 23 3.56 17.45 -3.92
CA ALA A 23 3.67 17.13 -5.35
C ALA A 23 3.73 18.40 -6.22
N LEU A 24 3.05 19.47 -5.78
CA LEU A 24 3.05 20.78 -6.44
C LEU A 24 3.71 21.84 -5.55
N ASP A 25 4.36 22.82 -6.19
CA ASP A 25 4.86 24.04 -5.54
C ASP A 25 3.77 25.13 -5.45
N ASN A 26 4.13 26.29 -4.87
CA ASN A 26 3.21 27.42 -4.67
C ASN A 26 2.71 28.07 -5.98
N THR A 27 3.32 27.73 -7.11
CA THR A 27 2.93 28.19 -8.45
C THR A 27 2.20 27.13 -9.25
N GLY A 28 2.00 25.93 -8.69
CA GLY A 28 1.38 24.79 -9.37
C GLY A 28 2.35 23.98 -10.23
N GLY A 29 3.66 24.21 -10.13
CA GLY A 29 4.69 23.43 -10.81
C GLY A 29 4.96 22.09 -10.10
N LEU A 30 5.33 21.06 -10.86
CA LEU A 30 5.72 19.76 -10.28
C LEU A 30 7.07 19.87 -9.55
N THR A 31 7.06 19.49 -8.26
CA THR A 31 8.28 19.37 -7.44
C THR A 31 9.07 18.10 -7.81
N SER A 32 10.28 17.93 -7.27
CA SER A 32 11.03 16.68 -7.41
C SER A 32 10.26 15.47 -6.83
N THR A 33 9.54 15.65 -5.72
CA THR A 33 8.66 14.60 -5.18
C THR A 33 7.51 14.33 -6.16
N GLY A 34 6.85 15.37 -6.67
CA GLY A 34 5.76 15.24 -7.62
C GLY A 34 6.16 14.50 -8.89
N ARG A 35 7.37 14.75 -9.41
CA ARG A 35 7.92 14.01 -10.56
C ARG A 35 8.07 12.51 -10.27
N LEU A 36 8.59 12.14 -9.09
CA LEU A 36 8.67 10.73 -8.69
C LEU A 36 7.28 10.11 -8.50
N MET A 37 6.32 10.85 -7.94
CA MET A 37 4.97 10.34 -7.70
C MET A 37 4.25 9.95 -9.00
N VAL A 38 4.50 10.65 -10.10
CA VAL A 38 3.90 10.39 -11.42
C VAL A 38 4.36 9.07 -12.03
N GLU A 39 5.54 8.56 -11.64
CA GLU A 39 6.08 7.30 -12.14
C GLU A 39 5.35 6.08 -11.57
N PHE A 40 4.66 6.24 -10.43
CA PHE A 40 3.94 5.15 -9.77
C PHE A 40 2.46 5.11 -10.18
N PRO A 41 1.93 3.93 -10.55
CA PRO A 41 0.51 3.75 -10.84
C PRO A 41 -0.30 3.61 -9.54
N LEU A 42 -0.21 4.62 -8.67
CA LEU A 42 -0.78 4.66 -7.32
C LEU A 42 -1.50 5.98 -7.08
N ASP A 43 -2.39 5.99 -6.09
CA ASP A 43 -2.94 7.24 -5.58
C ASP A 43 -1.84 8.12 -4.98
N PRO A 44 -1.92 9.46 -5.11
CA PRO A 44 -0.86 10.38 -4.67
C PRO A 44 -0.39 10.15 -3.22
N ALA A 45 -1.30 9.85 -2.30
CA ALA A 45 -0.96 9.59 -0.91
C ALA A 45 -0.09 8.32 -0.74
N LEU A 46 -0.39 7.26 -1.48
CA LEU A 46 0.36 6.00 -1.44
C LEU A 46 1.73 6.17 -2.11
N SER A 47 1.81 6.89 -3.23
CA SER A 47 3.08 7.25 -3.87
C SER A 47 3.96 8.05 -2.91
N LYS A 48 3.40 9.04 -2.22
CA LYS A 48 4.13 9.86 -1.24
C LYS A 48 4.65 9.02 -0.08
N MET A 49 3.80 8.14 0.48
CA MET A 49 4.19 7.22 1.54
C MET A 49 5.37 6.34 1.12
N LEU A 50 5.32 5.75 -0.08
CA LEU A 50 6.40 4.93 -0.62
C LEU A 50 7.71 5.73 -0.82
N ILE A 51 7.63 6.96 -1.32
CA ILE A 51 8.82 7.80 -1.52
C ILE A 51 9.46 8.17 -0.19
N VAL A 52 8.68 8.66 0.78
CA VAL A 52 9.19 9.09 2.10
C VAL A 52 9.78 7.92 2.88
N SER A 53 9.24 6.71 2.73
CA SER A 53 9.75 5.51 3.41
C SER A 53 11.21 5.16 3.08
N CYS A 54 11.74 5.66 1.95
CA CYS A 54 13.14 5.49 1.58
C CYS A 54 14.06 6.27 2.52
N ASP A 55 13.66 7.49 2.89
CA ASP A 55 14.40 8.35 3.82
C ASP A 55 14.25 7.87 5.27
N MET A 56 13.13 7.21 5.60
CA MET A 56 12.86 6.64 6.92
C MET A 56 13.47 5.25 7.13
N GLY A 57 14.03 4.63 6.08
CA GLY A 57 14.67 3.31 6.18
C GLY A 57 13.72 2.12 6.24
N CYS A 58 12.41 2.31 6.04
CA CYS A 58 11.36 1.28 6.12
C CYS A 58 10.68 0.97 4.78
N SER A 59 11.30 1.39 3.68
CA SER A 59 10.78 1.21 2.30
C SER A 59 10.40 -0.21 1.91
N SER A 60 11.02 -1.25 2.48
CA SER A 60 10.67 -2.65 2.19
C SER A 60 9.33 -3.05 2.77
N GLU A 61 9.02 -2.59 3.98
CA GLU A 61 7.77 -2.78 4.70
C GLU A 61 6.66 -1.94 4.07
N ILE A 62 6.94 -0.66 3.79
CA ILE A 62 5.97 0.25 3.15
C ILE A 62 5.63 -0.18 1.73
N LEU A 63 6.61 -0.65 0.94
CA LEU A 63 6.35 -1.25 -0.37
C LEU A 63 5.36 -2.41 -0.27
N LEU A 64 5.47 -3.23 0.77
CA LEU A 64 4.55 -4.33 1.00
C LEU A 64 3.16 -3.85 1.45
N ILE A 65 3.09 -2.91 2.39
CA ILE A 65 1.82 -2.31 2.85
C ILE A 65 1.07 -1.65 1.70
N VAL A 66 1.74 -0.80 0.92
CA VAL A 66 1.17 -0.16 -0.28
C VAL A 66 0.65 -1.21 -1.26
N SER A 67 1.39 -2.29 -1.49
CA SER A 67 0.95 -3.38 -2.36
C SER A 67 -0.30 -4.10 -1.84
N MET A 68 -0.45 -4.24 -0.52
CA MET A 68 -1.64 -4.82 0.10
C MET A 68 -2.85 -3.89 -0.06
N LEU A 69 -2.66 -2.57 0.12
CA LEU A 69 -3.70 -1.55 -0.03
C LEU A 69 -4.17 -1.38 -1.50
N SER A 70 -3.30 -1.65 -2.47
CA SER A 70 -3.63 -1.56 -3.90
C SER A 70 -4.47 -2.73 -4.44
N VAL A 71 -4.78 -3.73 -3.60
CA VAL A 71 -5.59 -4.89 -3.99
C VAL A 71 -6.91 -4.87 -3.21
N PRO A 72 -8.05 -5.25 -3.82
CA PRO A 72 -9.31 -5.38 -3.11
C PRO A 72 -9.22 -6.27 -1.86
N ALA A 73 -10.20 -6.13 -0.97
CA ALA A 73 -10.25 -6.77 0.34
C ALA A 73 -9.61 -8.17 0.38
N ILE A 74 -8.57 -8.32 1.20
CA ILE A 74 -7.80 -9.56 1.34
C ILE A 74 -8.53 -10.61 2.17
N PHE A 75 -9.27 -10.17 3.18
CA PHE A 75 -10.06 -11.04 4.06
C PHE A 75 -11.46 -11.23 3.51
N TYR A 76 -12.03 -12.42 3.73
CA TYR A 76 -13.44 -12.68 3.44
C TYR A 76 -14.16 -13.21 4.67
N ARG A 77 -15.41 -12.79 4.83
CA ARG A 77 -16.26 -13.12 5.97
C ARG A 77 -17.46 -13.95 5.48
N PRO A 78 -17.37 -15.28 5.45
CA PRO A 78 -18.41 -16.14 4.89
C PRO A 78 -19.64 -16.20 5.80
N LYS A 79 -20.83 -16.19 5.19
CA LYS A 79 -22.10 -16.30 5.94
C LYS A 79 -22.20 -17.65 6.67
N GLY A 80 -22.55 -17.63 7.95
CA GLY A 80 -22.63 -18.79 8.83
C GLY A 80 -21.32 -19.20 9.50
N ARG A 81 -20.20 -18.54 9.19
CA ARG A 81 -18.88 -18.74 9.83
C ARG A 81 -18.21 -17.41 10.16
N GLU A 82 -19.01 -16.37 10.39
CA GLU A 82 -18.54 -15.02 10.67
C GLU A 82 -17.68 -14.97 11.93
N GLU A 83 -18.15 -15.60 13.02
CA GLU A 83 -17.45 -15.60 14.31
C GLU A 83 -16.07 -16.29 14.21
N GLU A 84 -15.99 -17.40 13.49
CA GLU A 84 -14.72 -18.10 13.26
C GLU A 84 -13.75 -17.25 12.42
N SER A 85 -14.26 -16.60 11.38
CA SER A 85 -13.48 -15.68 10.54
C SER A 85 -12.94 -14.50 11.34
N ASP A 86 -13.75 -13.93 12.22
CA ASP A 86 -13.36 -12.78 13.03
C ASP A 86 -12.29 -13.18 14.07
N GLN A 87 -12.45 -14.34 14.74
CA GLN A 87 -11.45 -14.89 15.67
C GLN A 87 -10.11 -15.21 14.99
N VAL A 88 -10.13 -15.70 13.76
CA VAL A 88 -8.89 -15.97 13.00
C VAL A 88 -8.22 -14.67 12.57
N ARG A 89 -9.00 -13.67 12.15
CA ARG A 89 -8.48 -12.35 11.78
C ARG A 89 -7.83 -11.64 12.96
N GLU A 90 -8.40 -11.76 14.16
CA GLU A 90 -7.87 -11.17 15.39
C GLU A 90 -6.44 -11.66 15.70
N LYS A 91 -6.09 -12.91 15.34
CA LYS A 91 -4.72 -13.44 15.50
C LYS A 91 -3.68 -12.71 14.67
N PHE A 92 -4.10 -12.02 13.61
CA PHE A 92 -3.21 -11.22 12.77
C PHE A 92 -3.18 -9.74 13.17
N ALA A 93 -4.15 -9.30 13.98
CA ALA A 93 -4.29 -7.91 14.34
C ALA A 93 -3.06 -7.44 15.11
N VAL A 94 -2.43 -6.39 14.60
CA VAL A 94 -1.44 -5.63 15.34
C VAL A 94 -2.20 -4.53 16.07
N PRO A 95 -2.10 -4.45 17.41
CA PRO A 95 -2.79 -3.40 18.17
C PRO A 95 -2.48 -2.03 17.57
N GLU A 96 -3.51 -1.20 17.45
CA GLU A 96 -3.42 0.20 17.01
C GLU A 96 -2.99 0.42 15.54
N SER A 97 -2.74 -0.63 14.74
CA SER A 97 -2.35 -0.47 13.33
C SER A 97 -2.91 -1.53 12.37
N ASP A 98 -3.86 -1.10 11.54
CA ASP A 98 -4.38 -1.88 10.42
C ASP A 98 -3.33 -2.09 9.32
N HIS A 99 -2.44 -1.13 9.10
CA HIS A 99 -1.35 -1.25 8.12
C HIS A 99 -0.35 -2.33 8.53
N LEU A 100 0.05 -2.36 9.80
CA LEU A 100 0.92 -3.41 10.32
C LEU A 100 0.22 -4.77 10.35
N THR A 101 -1.10 -4.80 10.50
CA THR A 101 -1.89 -6.04 10.34
C THR A 101 -1.73 -6.61 8.92
N TYR A 102 -1.77 -5.77 7.87
CA TYR A 102 -1.52 -6.24 6.50
C TYR A 102 -0.08 -6.76 6.32
N LEU A 103 0.90 -6.05 6.88
CA LEU A 103 2.29 -6.49 6.87
C LEU A 103 2.42 -7.89 7.52
N ASN A 104 1.86 -8.07 8.71
CA ASN A 104 1.88 -9.32 9.46
C ASN A 104 1.25 -10.47 8.66
N VAL A 105 0.07 -10.28 8.07
CA VAL A 105 -0.60 -11.30 7.24
C VAL A 105 0.27 -11.76 6.09
N TYR A 106 0.87 -10.81 5.35
CA TYR A 106 1.71 -11.18 4.22
C TYR A 106 2.97 -11.93 4.66
N LEU A 107 3.61 -11.50 5.75
CA LEU A 107 4.79 -12.18 6.30
C LEU A 107 4.46 -13.60 6.74
N GLN A 108 3.33 -13.81 7.44
CA GLN A 108 2.85 -15.13 7.82
C GLN A 108 2.57 -16.01 6.59
N TRP A 109 1.90 -15.47 5.57
CA TRP A 109 1.64 -16.19 4.33
C TRP A 109 2.94 -16.58 3.60
N LYS A 110 3.92 -15.67 3.57
CA LYS A 110 5.26 -15.92 3.00
C LYS A 110 5.99 -17.02 3.77
N ASN A 111 5.96 -17.00 5.10
CA ASN A 111 6.57 -18.02 5.96
C ASN A 111 5.91 -19.39 5.77
N ASN A 112 4.62 -19.41 5.43
CA ASN A 112 3.87 -20.60 5.05
C ASN A 112 3.97 -20.91 3.54
N SER A 113 5.10 -20.57 2.93
CA SER A 113 5.45 -20.90 1.53
C SER A 113 4.40 -20.45 0.50
N TYR A 114 3.72 -19.34 0.75
CA TYR A 114 2.67 -18.82 -0.13
C TYR A 114 1.50 -19.80 -0.36
N SER A 115 1.21 -20.65 0.63
CA SER A 115 0.22 -21.72 0.53
C SER A 115 -1.21 -21.21 0.32
N THR A 116 -1.89 -21.77 -0.68
CA THR A 116 -3.34 -21.55 -0.89
C THR A 116 -4.17 -22.20 0.22
N LEU A 117 -3.72 -23.34 0.74
CA LEU A 117 -4.40 -24.02 1.85
C LEU A 117 -4.36 -23.14 3.11
N TRP A 118 -3.20 -22.57 3.40
CA TRP A 118 -3.04 -21.64 4.52
C TRP A 118 -3.99 -20.43 4.37
N CYS A 119 -4.10 -19.85 3.16
CA CYS A 119 -5.06 -18.76 2.93
C CYS A 119 -6.51 -19.18 3.24
N ASN A 120 -6.93 -20.37 2.81
CA ASN A 120 -8.29 -20.87 3.04
C ASN A 120 -8.58 -21.11 4.53
N GLU A 121 -7.62 -21.69 5.26
CA GLU A 121 -7.71 -21.88 6.71
C GLU A 121 -7.79 -20.55 7.47
N HIS A 122 -7.21 -19.49 6.89
CA HIS A 122 -7.11 -18.18 7.51
C HIS A 122 -8.11 -17.14 6.98
N PHE A 123 -9.13 -17.57 6.21
CA PHE A 123 -10.16 -16.69 5.64
C PHE A 123 -9.58 -15.56 4.76
N ILE A 124 -8.50 -15.87 4.02
CA ILE A 124 -7.79 -14.95 3.12
C ILE A 124 -8.01 -15.36 1.67
N HIS A 125 -8.28 -14.38 0.80
CA HIS A 125 -8.37 -14.60 -0.63
C HIS A 125 -6.99 -14.86 -1.26
N ALA A 126 -6.67 -16.13 -1.51
CA ALA A 126 -5.41 -16.53 -2.15
C ALA A 126 -5.16 -15.85 -3.51
N LYS A 127 -6.22 -15.63 -4.31
CA LYS A 127 -6.13 -14.89 -5.58
C LYS A 127 -5.71 -13.43 -5.37
N ALA A 128 -6.25 -12.77 -4.33
CA ALA A 128 -5.89 -11.41 -3.98
C ALA A 128 -4.42 -11.35 -3.51
N MET A 129 -3.98 -12.28 -2.65
CA MET A 129 -2.58 -12.36 -2.20
C MET A 129 -1.58 -12.58 -3.34
N ARG A 130 -1.94 -13.39 -4.35
CA ARG A 130 -1.12 -13.50 -5.58
C ARG A 130 -1.04 -12.17 -6.32
N LYS A 131 -2.16 -11.44 -6.43
CA LYS A 131 -2.17 -10.11 -7.05
C LYS A 131 -1.30 -9.12 -6.29
N VAL A 132 -1.31 -9.15 -4.95
CA VAL A 132 -0.41 -8.33 -4.12
C VAL A 132 1.05 -8.57 -4.49
N ARG A 133 1.47 -9.83 -4.72
CA ARG A 133 2.86 -10.13 -5.13
C ARG A 133 3.21 -9.53 -6.49
N GLU A 134 2.29 -9.57 -7.45
CA GLU A 134 2.48 -8.97 -8.77
C GLU A 134 2.64 -7.45 -8.65
N VAL A 135 1.74 -6.79 -7.92
CA VAL A 135 1.80 -5.33 -7.68
C VAL A 135 3.12 -4.98 -6.98
N ARG A 136 3.49 -5.72 -5.93
CA ARG A 136 4.74 -5.50 -5.20
C ARG A 136 5.97 -5.66 -6.09
N ALA A 137 5.96 -6.59 -7.04
CA ALA A 137 7.05 -6.74 -8.01
C ALA A 137 7.13 -5.54 -8.96
N GLN A 138 6.00 -5.11 -9.52
CA GLN A 138 5.93 -3.95 -10.42
C GLN A 138 6.40 -2.66 -9.74
N LEU A 139 5.90 -2.39 -8.52
CA LEU A 139 6.32 -1.22 -7.75
C LEU A 139 7.80 -1.28 -7.39
N LYS A 140 8.33 -2.47 -7.05
CA LYS A 140 9.77 -2.65 -6.80
C LYS A 140 10.59 -2.31 -8.05
N ASP A 141 10.16 -2.75 -9.22
CA ASP A 141 10.88 -2.50 -10.47
C ASP A 141 10.94 -1.00 -10.77
N ILE A 142 9.84 -0.27 -10.54
CA ILE A 142 9.81 1.20 -10.66
C ILE A 142 10.76 1.85 -9.66
N MET A 143 10.74 1.44 -8.39
CA MET A 143 11.67 1.96 -7.38
C MET A 143 13.14 1.77 -7.78
N VAL A 144 13.49 0.60 -8.34
CA VAL A 144 14.85 0.33 -8.82
C VAL A 144 15.21 1.22 -10.02
N GLN A 145 14.28 1.42 -10.96
CA GLN A 145 14.47 2.31 -12.11
C GLN A 145 14.67 3.77 -11.70
N GLN A 146 13.96 4.22 -10.67
CA GLN A 146 14.06 5.56 -10.09
C GLN A 146 15.21 5.69 -9.08
N HIS A 147 16.08 4.68 -8.96
CA HIS A 147 17.23 4.65 -8.05
C HIS A 147 16.88 4.86 -6.57
N MET A 148 15.70 4.39 -6.14
CA MET A 148 15.24 4.48 -4.76
C MET A 148 15.84 3.37 -3.90
N SER A 149 16.23 3.68 -2.66
CA SER A 149 16.79 2.72 -1.72
C SER A 149 15.72 1.76 -1.19
N LEU A 150 16.02 0.47 -1.21
CA LEU A 150 15.22 -0.56 -0.53
C LEU A 150 15.93 -0.96 0.76
N ALA A 151 15.48 -0.37 1.86
CA ALA A 151 15.91 -0.66 3.23
C ALA A 151 14.75 -1.29 4.02
N SER A 152 15.11 -2.15 4.99
CA SER A 152 14.17 -2.75 5.93
C SER A 152 14.55 -2.27 7.33
N CYS A 153 13.55 -1.85 8.12
CA CYS A 153 13.73 -1.50 9.52
C CYS A 153 13.76 -2.72 10.45
N GLY A 154 13.59 -3.93 9.91
CA GLY A 154 13.61 -5.18 10.68
C GLY A 154 12.44 -5.27 11.66
N THR A 155 12.75 -5.16 12.96
CA THR A 155 11.76 -5.22 14.05
C THR A 155 11.40 -3.86 14.62
N ASP A 156 12.03 -2.79 14.14
CA ASP A 156 11.70 -1.42 14.55
C ASP A 156 10.49 -0.94 13.74
N TRP A 157 9.29 -1.24 14.23
CA TRP A 157 8.04 -0.86 13.56
C TRP A 157 7.60 0.56 13.90
N ASP A 158 8.30 1.27 14.79
CA ASP A 158 7.97 2.66 15.14
C ASP A 158 8.18 3.62 13.96
N VAL A 159 9.04 3.25 13.01
CA VAL A 159 9.30 4.00 11.77
C VAL A 159 8.36 3.65 10.62
N VAL A 160 7.45 2.67 10.78
CA VAL A 160 6.50 2.20 9.75
C VAL A 160 5.13 2.84 9.95
#